data_AF-A0A1V5YJ83-F1
#
_entry.id   AF-A0A1V5YJ83-F1
#
_cell.length_a   1.000
_cell.length_b   1.000
_cell.length_c   1.000
_cell.angle_alpha   90.00
_cell.angle_beta   90.00
_cell.angle_gamma   90.00
#
_symmetry.space_group_name_H-M   'P 1'
#
loop_
_entity.id
_entity.type
_entity.pdbx_description
1 polymer ?
#
loop_
_entity_poly.entity_id
_entity_poly.type
_entity_poly.pdbx_seq_one_letter_code
_entity_poly.pdbx_strand_id
1 'polypeptide(L)'
;MKGRIEADHVQIGTGVTLGTGSSVHAQQVLLGDNVVIGEGVEIVCDRLELKADCQVGAGSFILCPEVVAEQGCFFGRGFKAELNQSLRLGRFCVLGPDTSLAGQSVQLEEFVFLDEGVAVGGGGSKGPRANLFIGGRTSLFARTFVNLSEPVTIGRNVGISFNVALLTHNAWQPVLRGYKAQFAPVTIQDNATIYFNVVVLPGVTIGEWSTIGAGSVVVKDVPAHCLAVGNPAQVVRGPLGYPRPLQPDEQDALVHSILADYLTSLALKGVNVVEDGLAADGTALLEFGGRRVTLSCLRRGASVRAGNAPADITLAIGPVPPESQGRCHFDLLAETVSGPSMPLAEDLRDFLRRRGIRIFSDRPFQSLPLLNLQRLQQRRASGRPEGGQTH
;
A
#
# COMPACT_ATOMS: atom_id res chain seq x y z
N MET A 1 4.95 -4.27 33.52
CA MET A 1 4.32 -3.36 32.54
C MET A 1 4.83 -1.96 32.82
N LYS A 2 5.29 -1.22 31.79
CA LYS A 2 5.73 0.19 31.96
C LYS A 2 4.79 1.21 31.30
N GLY A 3 3.80 0.77 30.52
CA GLY A 3 2.68 1.58 30.04
C GLY A 3 1.41 1.36 30.86
N ARG A 4 0.41 2.23 30.69
CA ARG A 4 -0.86 2.25 31.46
C ARG A 4 -2.07 2.27 30.52
N ILE A 5 -3.14 1.58 30.92
CA ILE A 5 -4.45 1.66 30.29
C ILE A 5 -5.45 2.05 31.39
N GLU A 6 -6.18 3.13 31.17
CA GLU A 6 -7.24 3.64 32.04
C GLU A 6 -8.55 3.61 31.24
N ALA A 7 -9.42 2.63 31.52
CA ALA A 7 -10.71 2.51 30.86
C ALA A 7 -11.75 1.73 31.66
N ASP A 8 -13.04 2.01 31.39
CA ASP A 8 -14.18 1.35 32.04
C ASP A 8 -14.34 -0.10 31.58
N HIS A 9 -14.07 -0.35 30.30
CA HIS A 9 -14.19 -1.66 29.67
C HIS A 9 -12.94 -2.02 28.89
N VAL A 10 -12.26 -3.11 29.31
CA VAL A 10 -10.99 -3.53 28.73
C VAL A 10 -11.02 -5.00 28.33
N GLN A 11 -10.68 -5.31 27.08
CA GLN A 11 -10.38 -6.65 26.58
C GLN A 11 -9.01 -6.64 25.90
N ILE A 12 -8.14 -7.57 26.30
CA ILE A 12 -6.75 -7.64 25.84
C ILE A 12 -6.46 -9.08 25.42
N GLY A 13 -6.01 -9.25 24.17
CA GLY A 13 -5.55 -10.52 23.62
C GLY A 13 -4.19 -10.96 24.17
N THR A 14 -3.72 -12.08 23.66
CA THR A 14 -2.41 -12.65 24.00
C THR A 14 -1.27 -11.89 23.32
N GLY A 15 -0.09 -11.85 23.94
CA GLY A 15 1.10 -11.22 23.33
C GLY A 15 1.08 -9.69 23.24
N VAL A 16 0.08 -9.01 23.82
CA VAL A 16 0.00 -7.54 23.82
C VAL A 16 1.15 -6.91 24.61
N THR A 17 1.80 -5.92 24.03
CA THR A 17 2.95 -5.22 24.62
C THR A 17 2.70 -3.72 24.74
N LEU A 18 2.96 -3.16 25.93
CA LEU A 18 2.92 -1.72 26.20
C LEU A 18 4.31 -1.20 26.54
N GLY A 19 4.81 -0.26 25.73
CA GLY A 19 6.08 0.41 25.89
C GLY A 19 6.17 1.27 27.16
N THR A 20 7.39 1.72 27.49
CA THR A 20 7.60 2.57 28.67
C THR A 20 6.91 3.92 28.50
N GLY A 21 6.20 4.38 29.53
CA GLY A 21 5.59 5.71 29.51
C GLY A 21 4.47 5.87 28.50
N SER A 22 3.95 4.78 27.91
CA SER A 22 2.73 4.86 27.11
C SER A 22 1.49 4.93 27.99
N SER A 23 0.47 5.64 27.52
CA SER A 23 -0.83 5.79 28.17
C SER A 23 -1.96 5.63 27.16
N VAL A 24 -3.01 4.93 27.59
CA VAL A 24 -4.28 4.84 26.88
C VAL A 24 -5.37 5.24 27.85
N HIS A 25 -6.11 6.31 27.53
CA HIS A 25 -7.28 6.76 28.27
C HIS A 25 -8.51 6.60 27.37
N ALA A 26 -9.42 5.71 27.74
CA ALA A 26 -10.63 5.47 26.96
C ALA A 26 -11.82 5.01 27.80
N GLN A 27 -13.04 5.02 27.25
CA GLN A 27 -14.17 4.33 27.89
C GLN A 27 -14.10 2.83 27.58
N GLN A 28 -13.81 2.48 26.33
CA GLN A 28 -13.69 1.11 25.85
C GLN A 28 -12.35 0.86 25.14
N VAL A 29 -11.66 -0.22 25.53
CA VAL A 29 -10.42 -0.69 24.93
C VAL A 29 -10.54 -2.15 24.53
N LEU A 30 -10.32 -2.43 23.25
CA LEU A 30 -10.28 -3.77 22.66
C LEU A 30 -8.94 -3.94 21.92
N LEU A 31 -8.03 -4.71 22.49
CA LEU A 31 -6.73 -5.03 21.86
C LEU A 31 -6.71 -6.51 21.48
N GLY A 32 -6.52 -6.81 20.19
CA GLY A 32 -6.36 -8.16 19.66
C GLY A 32 -5.00 -8.78 20.00
N ASP A 33 -4.77 -9.99 19.54
CA ASP A 33 -3.49 -10.69 19.76
C ASP A 33 -2.32 -9.94 19.14
N ASN A 34 -1.16 -9.99 19.80
CA ASN A 34 0.11 -9.40 19.35
C ASN A 34 0.08 -7.89 19.08
N VAL A 35 -0.90 -7.15 19.62
CA VAL A 35 -0.91 -5.69 19.51
C VAL A 35 0.29 -5.09 20.23
N VAL A 36 1.00 -4.16 19.59
CA VAL A 36 2.15 -3.45 20.16
C VAL A 36 1.84 -1.97 20.27
N ILE A 37 1.92 -1.41 21.47
CA ILE A 37 1.90 0.03 21.72
C ILE A 37 3.31 0.45 22.14
N GLY A 38 3.96 1.28 21.33
CA GLY A 38 5.34 1.70 21.51
C GLY A 38 5.59 2.58 22.74
N GLU A 39 6.87 2.89 22.98
CA GLU A 39 7.30 3.78 24.06
C GLU A 39 6.74 5.20 23.89
N GLY A 40 6.27 5.81 24.98
CA GLY A 40 5.79 7.19 24.99
C GLY A 40 4.58 7.46 24.08
N VAL A 41 3.81 6.43 23.73
CA VAL A 41 2.56 6.58 22.99
C VAL A 41 1.47 7.10 23.91
N GLU A 42 0.70 8.09 23.45
CA GLU A 42 -0.46 8.62 24.16
C GLU A 42 -1.71 8.46 23.27
N ILE A 43 -2.74 7.79 23.79
CA ILE A 43 -4.02 7.61 23.11
C ILE A 43 -5.14 8.08 24.04
N VAL A 44 -5.96 9.01 23.56
CA VAL A 44 -7.14 9.53 24.24
C VAL A 44 -8.33 9.42 23.29
N CYS A 45 -9.32 8.60 23.66
CA CYS A 45 -10.49 8.29 22.84
C CYS A 45 -11.68 7.87 23.70
N ASP A 46 -12.87 7.72 23.13
CA ASP A 46 -13.96 7.02 23.82
C ASP A 46 -13.84 5.51 23.56
N ARG A 47 -13.54 5.12 22.32
CA ARG A 47 -13.42 3.72 21.89
C ARG A 47 -12.13 3.48 21.12
N LEU A 48 -11.29 2.58 21.64
CA LEU A 48 -10.12 2.04 20.96
C LEU A 48 -10.35 0.57 20.60
N GLU A 49 -10.27 0.24 19.32
CA GLU A 49 -10.24 -1.13 18.82
C GLU A 49 -9.06 -1.33 17.87
N LEU A 50 -8.08 -2.11 18.31
CA LEU A 50 -6.95 -2.53 17.50
C LEU A 50 -7.02 -4.05 17.34
N LYS A 51 -7.25 -4.54 16.13
CA LYS A 51 -7.27 -5.98 15.83
C LYS A 51 -5.86 -6.59 15.90
N ALA A 52 -5.79 -7.90 15.71
CA ALA A 52 -4.55 -8.64 15.82
C ALA A 52 -3.42 -8.05 14.97
N ASP A 53 -2.20 -8.14 15.49
CA ASP A 53 -0.96 -7.73 14.83
C ASP A 53 -0.85 -6.21 14.51
N CYS A 54 -1.72 -5.37 15.08
CA CYS A 54 -1.60 -3.91 14.97
C CYS A 54 -0.43 -3.37 15.79
N GLN A 55 0.22 -2.31 15.30
CA GLN A 55 1.36 -1.70 15.97
C GLN A 55 1.27 -0.18 15.95
N VAL A 56 1.40 0.46 17.12
CA VAL A 56 1.50 1.91 17.27
C VAL A 56 2.94 2.29 17.61
N GLY A 57 3.60 2.99 16.69
CA GLY A 57 5.01 3.37 16.80
C GLY A 57 5.28 4.32 17.95
N ALA A 58 6.52 4.31 18.46
CA ALA A 58 6.91 5.12 19.62
C ALA A 58 6.66 6.63 19.42
N GLY A 59 6.30 7.32 20.50
CA GLY A 59 6.03 8.76 20.52
C GLY A 59 4.81 9.21 19.71
N SER A 60 3.91 8.29 19.35
CA SER A 60 2.67 8.63 18.65
C SER A 60 1.65 9.23 19.59
N PHE A 61 0.83 10.15 19.07
CA PHE A 61 -0.23 10.83 19.81
C PHE A 61 -1.55 10.72 19.04
N ILE A 62 -2.60 10.19 19.70
CA ILE A 62 -3.91 10.00 19.08
C ILE A 62 -4.98 10.60 19.99
N LEU A 63 -5.64 11.65 19.51
CA LEU A 63 -6.82 12.26 20.11
C LEU A 63 -7.99 12.13 19.13
N CYS A 64 -8.88 11.17 19.38
CA CYS A 64 -9.97 10.84 18.47
C CYS A 64 -11.06 10.07 19.23
N PRO A 65 -12.36 10.44 19.16
CA PRO A 65 -13.41 9.70 19.88
C PRO A 65 -13.45 8.21 19.54
N GLU A 66 -13.28 7.85 18.27
CA GLU A 66 -13.31 6.44 17.86
C GLU A 66 -12.09 6.09 17.00
N VAL A 67 -11.34 5.07 17.42
CA VAL A 67 -10.19 4.54 16.69
C VAL A 67 -10.40 3.06 16.44
N VAL A 68 -10.54 2.67 15.17
CA VAL A 68 -10.72 1.28 14.76
C VAL A 68 -9.67 0.93 13.72
N ALA A 69 -8.86 -0.08 14.01
CA ALA A 69 -7.88 -0.60 13.07
C ALA A 69 -8.05 -2.11 12.92
N GLU A 70 -8.29 -2.54 11.69
CA GLU A 70 -8.36 -3.95 11.32
C GLU A 70 -6.97 -4.61 11.33
N GLN A 71 -6.93 -5.93 11.12
CA GLN A 71 -5.72 -6.74 11.30
C GLN A 71 -4.47 -6.15 10.62
N GLY A 72 -3.35 -6.16 11.34
CA GLY A 72 -2.03 -5.87 10.78
C GLY A 72 -1.80 -4.40 10.40
N CYS A 73 -2.54 -3.46 10.99
CA CYS A 73 -2.30 -2.03 10.76
C CYS A 73 -1.05 -1.52 11.48
N PHE A 74 -0.29 -0.66 10.82
CA PHE A 74 0.91 -0.04 11.37
C PHE A 74 0.76 1.47 11.42
N PHE A 75 0.92 2.05 12.61
CA PHE A 75 1.07 3.49 12.81
C PHE A 75 2.56 3.77 13.07
N GLY A 76 3.18 4.58 12.22
CA GLY A 76 4.59 4.89 12.27
C GLY A 76 5.00 5.63 13.52
N ARG A 77 6.31 5.66 13.79
CA ARG A 77 6.87 6.48 14.88
C ARG A 77 6.44 7.94 14.71
N GLY A 78 6.04 8.58 15.81
CA GLY A 78 5.64 9.99 15.78
C GLY A 78 4.33 10.28 15.04
N PHE A 79 3.51 9.25 14.79
CA PHE A 79 2.19 9.42 14.18
C PHE A 79 1.32 10.33 15.04
N LYS A 80 0.58 11.24 14.40
CA LYS A 80 -0.33 12.17 15.08
C LYS A 80 -1.72 12.12 14.48
N ALA A 81 -2.74 12.01 15.34
CA ALA A 81 -4.13 12.16 14.93
C ALA A 81 -4.87 13.08 15.91
N GLU A 82 -5.55 14.10 15.38
CA GLU A 82 -6.48 14.97 16.09
C GLU A 82 -7.77 15.05 15.29
N LEU A 83 -8.71 14.14 15.58
CA LEU A 83 -9.94 13.97 14.80
C LEU A 83 -11.16 14.17 15.68
N ASN A 84 -12.18 14.84 15.13
CA ASN A 84 -13.39 15.17 15.89
C ASN A 84 -14.36 13.98 16.01
N GLN A 85 -14.23 12.96 15.17
CA GLN A 85 -15.21 11.86 15.12
C GLN A 85 -14.53 10.49 15.08
N SER A 86 -13.82 10.15 13.99
CA SER A 86 -13.31 8.78 13.83
C SER A 86 -12.05 8.64 12.98
N LEU A 87 -11.26 7.63 13.33
CA LEU A 87 -10.16 7.08 12.54
C LEU A 87 -10.46 5.59 12.29
N ARG A 88 -10.70 5.22 11.04
CA ARG A 88 -11.03 3.83 10.66
C ARG A 88 -10.07 3.31 9.61
N LEU A 89 -9.39 2.22 9.90
CA LEU A 89 -8.41 1.58 9.02
C LEU A 89 -8.84 0.15 8.67
N GLY A 90 -8.90 -0.16 7.38
CA GLY A 90 -9.01 -1.52 6.87
C GLY A 90 -7.71 -2.31 7.06
N ARG A 91 -7.75 -3.61 6.73
CA ARG A 91 -6.63 -4.53 6.99
C ARG A 91 -5.33 -4.06 6.33
N PHE A 92 -4.22 -4.28 7.02
CA PHE A 92 -2.87 -4.04 6.50
C PHE A 92 -2.61 -2.60 6.02
N CYS A 93 -3.27 -1.61 6.63
CA CYS A 93 -2.92 -0.21 6.41
C CYS A 93 -1.56 0.10 7.05
N VAL A 94 -0.78 0.94 6.39
CA VAL A 94 0.50 1.43 6.91
C VAL A 94 0.48 2.95 6.84
N LEU A 95 0.52 3.57 8.01
CA LEU A 95 0.69 5.02 8.17
C LEU A 95 2.15 5.25 8.54
N GLY A 96 2.93 5.83 7.64
CA GLY A 96 4.37 5.99 7.78
C GLY A 96 4.77 6.91 8.94
N PRO A 97 6.07 6.96 9.28
CA PRO A 97 6.59 7.85 10.32
C PRO A 97 6.18 9.30 10.08
N ASP A 98 5.95 10.02 11.19
CA ASP A 98 5.61 11.45 11.19
C ASP A 98 4.38 11.83 10.33
N THR A 99 3.52 10.87 10.02
CA THR A 99 2.22 11.12 9.38
C THR A 99 1.29 11.85 10.36
N SER A 100 0.57 12.87 9.89
CA SER A 100 -0.36 13.65 10.71
C SER A 100 -1.75 13.72 10.08
N LEU A 101 -2.78 13.48 10.88
CA LEU A 101 -4.18 13.50 10.48
C LEU A 101 -4.97 14.47 11.35
N ALA A 102 -5.64 15.45 10.74
CA ALA A 102 -6.56 16.35 11.42
C ALA A 102 -7.82 16.62 10.58
N GLY A 103 -8.98 16.65 11.22
CA GLY A 103 -10.27 16.72 10.53
C GLY A 103 -11.46 16.23 11.36
N GLN A 104 -12.56 15.91 10.67
CA GLN A 104 -13.74 15.28 11.24
C GLN A 104 -13.51 13.76 11.34
N SER A 105 -13.46 13.08 10.19
CA SER A 105 -13.20 11.65 10.10
C SER A 105 -12.17 11.33 9.01
N VAL A 106 -11.38 10.28 9.24
CA VAL A 106 -10.51 9.65 8.24
C VAL A 106 -10.84 8.17 8.14
N GLN A 107 -11.19 7.72 6.94
CA GLN A 107 -11.47 6.32 6.63
C GLN A 107 -10.56 5.82 5.52
N LEU A 108 -9.79 4.77 5.82
CA LEU A 108 -8.91 4.09 4.89
C LEU A 108 -9.41 2.64 4.73
N GLU A 109 -9.58 2.18 3.51
CA GLU A 109 -9.84 0.76 3.23
C GLU A 109 -8.56 -0.09 3.33
N GLU A 110 -8.63 -1.38 2.98
CA GLU A 110 -7.49 -2.29 3.11
C GLU A 110 -6.29 -1.92 2.21
N PHE A 111 -5.09 -2.23 2.69
CA PHE A 111 -3.82 -2.00 1.98
C PHE A 111 -3.57 -0.54 1.56
N VAL A 112 -4.05 0.42 2.34
CA VAL A 112 -3.67 1.83 2.15
C VAL A 112 -2.28 2.08 2.75
N PHE A 113 -1.41 2.71 1.98
CA PHE A 113 -0.06 3.09 2.40
C PHE A 113 0.09 4.62 2.38
N LEU A 114 0.26 5.24 3.54
CA LEU A 114 0.73 6.61 3.65
C LEU A 114 2.22 6.55 3.98
N ASP A 115 3.05 7.16 3.16
CA ASP A 115 4.50 7.21 3.37
C ASP A 115 4.89 8.25 4.43
N GLU A 116 6.18 8.42 4.68
CA GLU A 116 6.68 9.37 5.68
C GLU A 116 6.19 10.81 5.46
N GLY A 117 5.77 11.45 6.55
CA GLY A 117 5.39 12.86 6.55
C GLY A 117 4.18 13.22 5.69
N VAL A 118 3.31 12.26 5.35
CA VAL A 118 1.99 12.58 4.77
C VAL A 118 1.18 13.37 5.80
N ALA A 119 0.61 14.50 5.36
CA ALA A 119 -0.14 15.39 6.23
C ALA A 119 -1.56 15.62 5.68
N VAL A 120 -2.56 15.44 6.54
CA VAL A 120 -3.97 15.70 6.26
C VAL A 120 -4.46 16.71 7.28
N GLY A 121 -5.04 17.82 6.83
CA GLY A 121 -5.57 18.86 7.70
C GLY A 121 -5.22 20.25 7.21
N GLY A 122 -4.61 21.08 8.06
CA GLY A 122 -4.33 22.50 7.78
C GLY A 122 -5.38 23.43 8.40
N GLY A 123 -5.38 24.72 8.01
CA GLY A 123 -6.23 25.73 8.65
C GLY A 123 -7.74 25.47 8.57
N GLY A 124 -8.18 24.66 7.59
CA GLY A 124 -9.57 24.28 7.39
C GLY A 124 -10.02 23.02 8.14
N SER A 125 -9.13 22.30 8.84
CA SER A 125 -9.43 20.97 9.39
C SER A 125 -10.52 20.97 10.46
N LYS A 126 -10.80 22.13 11.05
CA LYS A 126 -11.89 22.33 12.02
C LYS A 126 -13.26 22.51 11.36
N GLY A 127 -13.32 22.55 10.03
CA GLY A 127 -14.57 22.65 9.28
C GLY A 127 -15.44 21.42 9.46
N PRO A 128 -16.78 21.56 9.42
CA PRO A 128 -17.72 20.46 9.66
C PRO A 128 -17.73 19.39 8.55
N ARG A 129 -17.07 19.67 7.41
CA ARG A 129 -17.01 18.78 6.25
C ARG A 129 -15.60 18.24 5.95
N ALA A 130 -14.64 18.47 6.85
CA ALA A 130 -13.26 18.06 6.68
C ALA A 130 -13.08 16.53 6.85
N ASN A 131 -13.57 15.75 5.89
CA ASN A 131 -13.52 14.29 5.89
C ASN A 131 -12.61 13.77 4.77
N LEU A 132 -11.83 12.74 5.08
CA LEU A 132 -10.99 12.04 4.10
C LEU A 132 -11.44 10.58 3.98
N PHE A 133 -11.69 10.15 2.75
CA PHE A 133 -11.86 8.74 2.40
C PHE A 133 -10.78 8.32 1.41
N ILE A 134 -10.15 7.17 1.66
CA ILE A 134 -9.19 6.53 0.75
C ILE A 134 -9.59 5.07 0.53
N GLY A 135 -9.88 4.73 -0.73
CA GLY A 135 -10.18 3.38 -1.17
C GLY A 135 -8.96 2.46 -1.12
N GLY A 136 -9.21 1.15 -1.14
CA GLY A 136 -8.18 0.15 -0.87
C GLY A 136 -7.08 0.13 -1.93
N ARG A 137 -5.92 -0.41 -1.56
CA ARG A 137 -4.76 -0.59 -2.45
C ARG A 137 -4.19 0.73 -3.00
N THR A 138 -4.44 1.83 -2.28
CA THR A 138 -4.01 3.18 -2.65
C THR A 138 -2.79 3.61 -1.86
N SER A 139 -1.90 4.40 -2.48
CA SER A 139 -0.68 4.88 -1.83
C SER A 139 -0.50 6.38 -1.99
N LEU A 140 -0.18 7.07 -0.90
CA LEU A 140 0.25 8.47 -0.87
C LEU A 140 1.72 8.49 -0.44
N PHE A 141 2.60 8.97 -1.30
CA PHE A 141 4.03 9.02 -1.07
C PHE A 141 4.46 10.30 -0.34
N ALA A 142 5.73 10.30 0.10
CA ALA A 142 6.21 11.21 1.12
C ALA A 142 5.90 12.69 0.84
N ARG A 143 5.56 13.42 1.92
CA ARG A 143 5.24 14.85 1.91
C ARG A 143 4.03 15.24 1.06
N THR A 144 3.13 14.30 0.78
CA THR A 144 1.80 14.63 0.24
C THR A 144 1.00 15.40 1.29
N PHE A 145 0.39 16.51 0.90
CA PHE A 145 -0.43 17.35 1.76
C PHE A 145 -1.88 17.40 1.26
N VAL A 146 -2.81 16.98 2.10
CA VAL A 146 -4.26 17.11 1.86
C VAL A 146 -4.78 18.25 2.72
N ASN A 147 -4.96 19.43 2.11
CA ASN A 147 -5.48 20.59 2.80
C ASN A 147 -7.01 20.48 2.91
N LEU A 148 -7.48 20.07 4.09
CA LEU A 148 -8.82 19.53 4.29
C LEU A 148 -9.74 20.55 4.98
N SER A 149 -10.68 21.11 4.21
CA SER A 149 -11.82 21.92 4.69
C SER A 149 -13.15 21.41 4.13
N GLU A 150 -13.09 20.75 2.98
CA GLU A 150 -14.18 20.03 2.32
C GLU A 150 -13.78 18.56 2.14
N PRO A 151 -14.73 17.68 1.77
CA PRO A 151 -14.42 16.27 1.59
C PRO A 151 -13.34 16.04 0.52
N VAL A 152 -12.42 15.12 0.81
CA VAL A 152 -11.51 14.56 -0.18
C VAL A 152 -11.79 13.07 -0.29
N THR A 153 -12.06 12.61 -1.50
CA THR A 153 -12.33 11.20 -1.80
C THR A 153 -11.29 10.70 -2.77
N ILE A 154 -10.54 9.69 -2.37
CA ILE A 154 -9.56 9.00 -3.19
C ILE A 154 -10.04 7.57 -3.39
N GLY A 155 -10.12 7.13 -4.64
CA GLY A 155 -10.60 5.80 -5.02
C GLY A 155 -9.62 4.67 -4.68
N ARG A 156 -9.86 3.51 -5.27
CA ARG A 156 -9.03 2.32 -5.15
C ARG A 156 -7.89 2.32 -6.16
N ASN A 157 -6.80 1.62 -5.84
CA ASN A 157 -5.63 1.46 -6.72
C ASN A 157 -4.98 2.78 -7.16
N VAL A 158 -5.19 3.88 -6.42
CA VAL A 158 -4.65 5.20 -6.77
C VAL A 158 -3.20 5.30 -6.31
N GLY A 159 -2.33 5.85 -7.16
CA GLY A 159 -0.95 6.20 -6.78
C GLY A 159 -0.76 7.71 -6.75
N ILE A 160 -0.49 8.28 -5.58
CA ILE A 160 -0.16 9.70 -5.41
C ILE A 160 1.30 9.81 -5.02
N SER A 161 2.13 10.36 -5.91
CA SER A 161 3.58 10.47 -5.73
C SER A 161 3.97 11.58 -4.75
N PHE A 162 5.28 11.85 -4.65
CA PHE A 162 5.87 12.76 -3.67
C PHE A 162 5.42 14.21 -3.87
N ASN A 163 5.31 14.95 -2.74
CA ASN A 163 5.00 16.39 -2.73
C ASN A 163 3.74 16.78 -3.52
N VAL A 164 2.69 15.95 -3.49
CA VAL A 164 1.40 16.32 -4.09
C VAL A 164 0.59 17.14 -3.09
N ALA A 165 -0.08 18.20 -3.56
CA ALA A 165 -1.00 18.99 -2.76
C ALA A 165 -2.44 18.85 -3.28
N LEU A 166 -3.35 18.34 -2.44
CA LEU A 166 -4.78 18.33 -2.70
C LEU A 166 -5.42 19.47 -1.91
N LEU A 167 -5.97 20.48 -2.60
CA LEU A 167 -6.50 21.69 -1.96
C LEU A 167 -8.02 21.73 -2.09
N THR A 168 -8.71 21.93 -0.96
CA THR A 168 -10.18 22.01 -0.92
C THR A 168 -10.72 23.43 -0.79
N HIS A 169 -9.86 24.42 -0.63
CA HIS A 169 -10.26 25.82 -0.58
C HIS A 169 -9.20 26.81 -1.08
N ASN A 170 -9.64 28.01 -1.45
CA ASN A 170 -8.79 29.15 -1.81
C ASN A 170 -9.40 30.49 -1.28
N ALA A 171 -9.24 30.77 0.00
CA ALA A 171 -9.96 31.88 0.65
C ALA A 171 -9.06 32.78 1.50
N TRP A 172 -8.11 33.49 0.87
CA TRP A 172 -7.24 34.44 1.58
C TRP A 172 -7.68 35.90 1.42
N GLN A 173 -8.09 36.28 0.21
CA GLN A 173 -8.40 37.68 -0.11
C GLN A 173 -9.84 38.06 0.28
N PRO A 174 -10.11 39.34 0.59
CA PRO A 174 -11.41 39.76 1.12
C PRO A 174 -12.52 39.69 0.06
N VAL A 175 -13.49 38.79 0.25
CA VAL A 175 -14.59 38.57 -0.70
C VAL A 175 -15.44 39.82 -0.96
N LEU A 176 -15.57 40.72 0.02
CA LEU A 176 -16.28 42.00 -0.11
C LEU A 176 -15.59 42.99 -1.05
N ARG A 177 -14.35 42.71 -1.50
CA ARG A 177 -13.66 43.45 -2.57
C ARG A 177 -13.78 42.78 -3.94
N GLY A 178 -14.66 41.79 -4.09
CA GLY A 178 -14.90 41.07 -5.35
C GLY A 178 -13.97 39.87 -5.59
N TYR A 179 -13.13 39.51 -4.61
CA TYR A 179 -12.33 38.29 -4.68
C TYR A 179 -13.20 37.04 -4.52
N LYS A 180 -12.82 35.96 -5.19
CA LYS A 180 -13.49 34.67 -5.06
C LYS A 180 -12.94 33.92 -3.86
N ALA A 181 -13.83 33.27 -3.12
CA ALA A 181 -13.50 32.21 -2.17
C ALA A 181 -14.21 30.95 -2.63
N GLN A 182 -13.47 29.88 -2.83
CA GLN A 182 -14.01 28.57 -3.18
C GLN A 182 -13.72 27.62 -2.04
N PHE A 183 -14.74 26.84 -1.67
CA PHE A 183 -14.66 25.69 -0.80
C PHE A 183 -15.37 24.58 -1.56
N ALA A 184 -14.63 23.62 -2.07
CA ALA A 184 -15.19 22.55 -2.86
C ALA A 184 -14.42 21.23 -2.67
N PRO A 185 -15.11 20.08 -2.75
CA PRO A 185 -14.48 18.78 -2.58
C PRO A 185 -13.46 18.49 -3.68
N VAL A 186 -12.56 17.55 -3.42
CA VAL A 186 -11.66 16.99 -4.45
C VAL A 186 -11.92 15.50 -4.54
N THR A 187 -12.03 15.00 -5.77
CA THR A 187 -12.27 13.57 -6.03
C THR A 187 -11.22 13.02 -6.97
N ILE A 188 -10.54 11.96 -6.53
CA ILE A 188 -9.61 11.18 -7.35
C ILE A 188 -10.24 9.80 -7.52
N GLN A 189 -10.64 9.44 -8.74
CA GLN A 189 -11.33 8.17 -9.00
C GLN A 189 -10.35 6.99 -9.11
N ASP A 190 -10.92 5.78 -9.17
CA ASP A 190 -10.19 4.52 -9.15
C ASP A 190 -9.12 4.44 -10.25
N ASN A 191 -7.98 3.82 -9.93
CA ASN A 191 -6.85 3.58 -10.83
C ASN A 191 -6.17 4.86 -11.40
N ALA A 192 -6.54 6.05 -10.93
CA ALA A 192 -5.84 7.28 -11.31
C ALA A 192 -4.42 7.32 -10.73
N THR A 193 -3.52 8.02 -11.42
CA THR A 193 -2.12 8.22 -10.99
C THR A 193 -1.76 9.70 -10.99
N ILE A 194 -1.24 10.18 -9.87
CA ILE A 194 -0.80 11.57 -9.70
C ILE A 194 0.72 11.56 -9.51
N TYR A 195 1.47 12.08 -10.47
CA TYR A 195 2.93 12.16 -10.35
C TYR A 195 3.40 13.30 -9.44
N PHE A 196 4.71 13.32 -9.20
CA PHE A 196 5.33 14.15 -8.17
C PHE A 196 5.15 15.65 -8.44
N ASN A 197 5.12 16.44 -7.37
CA ASN A 197 4.98 17.91 -7.39
C ASN A 197 3.71 18.41 -8.12
N VAL A 198 2.60 17.68 -8.04
CA VAL A 198 1.30 18.11 -8.60
C VAL A 198 0.50 18.88 -7.56
N VAL A 199 -0.22 19.91 -8.01
CA VAL A 199 -1.23 20.62 -7.20
C VAL A 199 -2.60 20.42 -7.82
N VAL A 200 -3.57 19.99 -7.02
CA VAL A 200 -4.99 19.86 -7.41
C VAL A 200 -5.80 20.93 -6.69
N LEU A 201 -6.51 21.76 -7.45
CA LEU A 201 -7.31 22.87 -6.92
C LEU A 201 -8.70 22.43 -6.44
N PRO A 202 -9.39 23.29 -5.66
CA PRO A 202 -10.71 22.97 -5.11
C PRO A 202 -11.74 22.67 -6.20
N GLY A 203 -12.58 21.66 -5.96
CA GLY A 203 -13.68 21.29 -6.84
C GLY A 203 -13.32 20.38 -8.00
N VAL A 204 -12.05 19.94 -8.09
CA VAL A 204 -11.57 19.11 -9.19
C VAL A 204 -11.89 17.63 -8.97
N THR A 205 -12.39 16.99 -10.02
CA THR A 205 -12.48 15.54 -10.19
C THR A 205 -11.45 15.05 -11.19
N ILE A 206 -10.63 14.07 -10.80
CA ILE A 206 -9.72 13.33 -11.69
C ILE A 206 -10.34 11.96 -11.95
N GLY A 207 -10.67 11.72 -13.22
CA GLY A 207 -11.38 10.54 -13.68
C GLY A 207 -10.57 9.26 -13.60
N GLU A 208 -11.27 8.13 -13.57
CA GLU A 208 -10.63 6.81 -13.45
C GLU A 208 -9.59 6.56 -14.54
N TRP A 209 -8.56 5.76 -14.21
CA TRP A 209 -7.46 5.41 -15.14
C TRP A 209 -6.69 6.61 -15.72
N SER A 210 -6.88 7.81 -15.20
CA SER A 210 -6.21 9.00 -15.69
C SER A 210 -4.89 9.23 -14.99
N THR A 211 -3.94 9.81 -15.72
CA THR A 211 -2.63 10.17 -15.20
C THR A 211 -2.44 11.68 -15.26
N ILE A 212 -2.03 12.26 -14.14
CA ILE A 212 -1.56 13.63 -14.06
C ILE A 212 -0.03 13.61 -14.05
N GLY A 213 0.59 14.20 -15.07
CA GLY A 213 2.05 14.26 -15.18
C GLY A 213 2.69 15.15 -14.11
N ALA A 214 3.98 14.91 -13.85
CA ALA A 214 4.72 15.60 -12.82
C ALA A 214 4.74 17.13 -12.99
N GLY A 215 4.71 17.87 -11.88
CA GLY A 215 4.79 19.33 -11.87
C GLY A 215 3.52 20.05 -12.35
N SER A 216 2.41 19.33 -12.53
CA SER A 216 1.18 19.90 -13.09
C SER A 216 0.34 20.66 -12.05
N VAL A 217 -0.44 21.64 -12.51
CA VAL A 217 -1.44 22.34 -11.69
C VAL A 217 -2.81 22.10 -12.29
N VAL A 218 -3.61 21.28 -11.62
CA VAL A 218 -4.93 20.85 -12.08
C VAL A 218 -5.98 21.82 -11.57
N VAL A 219 -6.54 22.60 -12.51
CA VAL A 219 -7.49 23.69 -12.22
C VAL A 219 -8.91 23.39 -12.70
N LYS A 220 -9.12 22.25 -13.37
CA LYS A 220 -10.39 21.76 -13.92
C LYS A 220 -10.39 20.24 -13.89
N ASP A 221 -11.57 19.65 -13.98
CA ASP A 221 -11.74 18.20 -14.05
C ASP A 221 -10.95 17.57 -15.20
N VAL A 222 -10.46 16.36 -14.95
CA VAL A 222 -9.81 15.51 -15.95
C VAL A 222 -10.73 14.32 -16.21
N PRO A 223 -11.28 14.15 -17.42
CA PRO A 223 -12.12 12.99 -17.75
C PRO A 223 -11.37 11.67 -17.58
N ALA A 224 -12.11 10.57 -17.43
CA ALA A 224 -11.54 9.22 -17.35
C ALA A 224 -10.64 8.89 -18.56
N HIS A 225 -9.69 7.98 -18.35
CA HIS A 225 -8.77 7.47 -19.37
C HIS A 225 -7.98 8.58 -20.10
N CYS A 226 -7.51 9.58 -19.35
CA CYS A 226 -6.77 10.71 -19.90
C CYS A 226 -5.35 10.83 -19.34
N LEU A 227 -4.43 11.36 -20.15
CA LEU A 227 -3.16 11.90 -19.68
C LEU A 227 -3.27 13.43 -19.69
N ALA A 228 -3.10 14.07 -18.54
CA ALA A 228 -3.08 15.52 -18.42
C ALA A 228 -1.75 16.02 -17.85
N VAL A 229 -1.20 17.09 -18.43
CA VAL A 229 0.10 17.66 -18.04
C VAL A 229 0.12 19.19 -18.10
N GLY A 230 0.98 19.82 -17.31
CA GLY A 230 1.30 21.25 -17.41
C GLY A 230 0.68 22.14 -16.32
N ASN A 231 0.95 23.44 -16.42
CA ASN A 231 0.42 24.47 -15.52
C ASN A 231 -0.15 25.64 -16.36
N PRO A 232 -1.49 25.73 -16.53
CA PRO A 232 -2.51 24.79 -16.06
C PRO A 232 -2.48 23.46 -16.81
N ALA A 233 -2.83 22.37 -16.14
CA ALA A 233 -2.88 21.04 -16.72
C ALA A 233 -3.87 20.99 -17.89
N GLN A 234 -3.44 20.45 -19.03
CA GLN A 234 -4.26 20.19 -20.20
C GLN A 234 -4.25 18.70 -20.53
N VAL A 235 -5.39 18.17 -20.96
CA VAL A 235 -5.49 16.79 -21.48
C VAL A 235 -4.73 16.72 -22.81
N VAL A 236 -3.70 15.90 -22.87
CA VAL A 236 -2.87 15.67 -24.07
C VAL A 236 -3.13 14.31 -24.73
N ARG A 237 -3.85 13.41 -24.04
CA ARG A 237 -4.25 12.10 -24.57
C ARG A 237 -5.48 11.55 -23.83
N GLY A 238 -6.25 10.67 -24.50
CA GLY A 238 -7.45 9.98 -23.98
C GLY A 238 -8.66 10.29 -24.87
N PRO A 239 -9.73 9.48 -24.96
CA PRO A 239 -10.06 8.15 -24.43
C PRO A 239 -9.45 6.99 -25.24
N LEU A 240 -8.63 6.21 -24.55
CA LEU A 240 -8.08 4.90 -24.96
C LEU A 240 -7.04 4.87 -26.08
N GLY A 241 -6.51 6.02 -26.44
CA GLY A 241 -5.07 6.14 -26.66
C GLY A 241 -4.26 6.18 -25.34
N TYR A 242 -4.93 6.26 -24.18
CA TYR A 242 -4.31 6.21 -22.86
C TYR A 242 -5.24 5.60 -21.78
N PRO A 243 -4.80 4.56 -21.05
CA PRO A 243 -3.86 3.58 -21.57
C PRO A 243 -4.42 2.96 -22.87
N ARG A 244 -3.55 2.64 -23.82
CA ARG A 244 -3.94 1.84 -24.98
C ARG A 244 -4.14 0.39 -24.50
N PRO A 245 -5.25 -0.28 -24.85
CA PRO A 245 -5.40 -1.71 -24.59
C PRO A 245 -4.29 -2.53 -25.26
N LEU A 246 -3.72 -3.49 -24.51
CA LEU A 246 -2.73 -4.43 -25.04
C LEU A 246 -3.43 -5.60 -25.76
N GLN A 247 -2.86 -6.04 -26.88
CA GLN A 247 -3.26 -7.28 -27.54
C GLN A 247 -2.79 -8.50 -26.73
N PRO A 248 -3.44 -9.68 -26.86
CA PRO A 248 -3.07 -10.88 -26.12
C PRO A 248 -1.58 -11.25 -26.21
N ASP A 249 -0.99 -11.20 -27.40
CA ASP A 249 0.44 -11.52 -27.59
C ASP A 249 1.36 -10.49 -26.91
N GLU A 250 0.94 -9.21 -26.84
CA GLU A 250 1.68 -8.17 -26.09
C GLU A 250 1.63 -8.45 -24.58
N GLN A 251 0.48 -8.93 -24.08
CA GLN A 251 0.32 -9.31 -22.67
C GLN A 251 1.21 -10.51 -22.32
N ASP A 252 1.18 -11.58 -23.13
CA ASP A 252 2.02 -12.77 -22.94
C ASP A 252 3.51 -12.40 -22.97
N ALA A 253 3.95 -11.63 -23.96
CA ALA A 253 5.34 -11.18 -24.06
C ALA A 253 5.78 -10.36 -22.85
N LEU A 254 4.92 -9.47 -22.34
CA LEU A 254 5.21 -8.66 -21.15
C LEU A 254 5.38 -9.54 -19.90
N VAL A 255 4.48 -10.50 -19.67
CA VAL A 255 4.57 -11.41 -18.52
C VAL A 255 5.82 -12.28 -18.60
N HIS A 256 6.14 -12.83 -19.77
CA HIS A 256 7.38 -13.59 -19.98
C HIS A 256 8.63 -12.74 -19.70
N SER A 257 8.64 -11.48 -20.14
CA SER A 257 9.76 -10.56 -19.87
C SER A 257 9.89 -10.23 -18.38
N ILE A 258 8.78 -9.97 -17.68
CA ILE A 258 8.78 -9.73 -16.23
C ILE A 258 9.31 -10.96 -15.49
N LEU A 259 8.91 -12.16 -15.92
CA LEU A 259 9.38 -13.40 -15.31
C LEU A 259 10.86 -13.65 -15.56
N ALA A 260 11.36 -13.39 -16.77
CA ALA A 260 12.78 -13.48 -17.07
C ALA A 260 13.60 -12.55 -16.15
N ASP A 261 13.16 -11.30 -15.97
CA ASP A 261 13.80 -10.35 -15.04
C ASP A 261 13.77 -10.87 -13.59
N TYR A 262 12.67 -11.50 -13.17
CA TYR A 262 12.56 -12.11 -11.85
C TYR A 262 13.62 -13.20 -11.65
N LEU A 263 13.73 -14.12 -12.61
CA LEU A 263 14.71 -15.22 -12.58
C LEU A 263 16.15 -14.69 -12.51
N THR A 264 16.47 -13.62 -13.25
CA THR A 264 17.79 -12.96 -13.14
C THR A 264 18.04 -12.37 -11.75
N SER A 265 17.00 -11.91 -11.06
CA SER A 265 17.12 -11.33 -9.71
C SER A 265 17.30 -12.36 -8.59
N LEU A 266 16.94 -13.63 -8.83
CA LEU A 266 16.86 -14.69 -7.81
C LEU A 266 18.22 -15.08 -7.22
N ALA A 267 19.29 -15.04 -8.02
CA ALA A 267 20.65 -15.35 -7.55
C ALA A 267 21.07 -14.37 -6.43
N LEU A 268 20.67 -13.11 -6.50
CA LEU A 268 20.94 -12.09 -5.47
C LEU A 268 20.23 -12.38 -4.14
N LYS A 269 19.23 -13.27 -4.16
CA LYS A 269 18.41 -13.68 -3.01
C LYS A 269 18.76 -15.09 -2.52
N GLY A 270 19.80 -15.71 -3.07
CA GLY A 270 20.25 -17.06 -2.71
C GLY A 270 19.37 -18.19 -3.28
N VAL A 271 18.66 -17.93 -4.37
CA VAL A 271 17.86 -18.92 -5.09
C VAL A 271 18.59 -19.26 -6.39
N ASN A 272 18.87 -20.54 -6.61
CA ASN A 272 19.57 -20.99 -7.83
C ASN A 272 18.53 -21.31 -8.91
N VAL A 273 18.80 -20.88 -10.14
CA VAL A 273 18.05 -21.32 -11.33
C VAL A 273 18.87 -22.46 -11.94
N VAL A 274 18.27 -23.65 -12.06
CA VAL A 274 18.97 -24.90 -12.39
C VAL A 274 19.36 -24.98 -13.88
N GLU A 275 18.61 -24.29 -14.74
CA GLU A 275 18.85 -24.16 -16.18
C GLU A 275 19.03 -22.67 -16.55
N ASP A 276 19.45 -22.36 -17.78
CA ASP A 276 19.67 -20.98 -18.26
C ASP A 276 18.35 -20.19 -18.44
N GLY A 277 17.69 -19.86 -17.32
CA GLY A 277 16.52 -18.99 -17.27
C GLY A 277 15.19 -19.67 -17.56
N LEU A 278 14.36 -19.01 -18.37
CA LEU A 278 13.00 -19.44 -18.71
C LEU A 278 13.03 -20.25 -20.01
N ALA A 279 12.58 -21.50 -19.96
CA ALA A 279 12.49 -22.37 -21.13
C ALA A 279 11.46 -21.86 -22.15
N ALA A 280 11.57 -22.33 -23.40
CA ALA A 280 10.70 -21.92 -24.51
C ALA A 280 9.20 -22.23 -24.27
N ASP A 281 8.91 -23.23 -23.45
CA ASP A 281 7.56 -23.63 -23.03
C ASP A 281 7.04 -22.84 -21.82
N GLY A 282 7.80 -21.87 -21.31
CA GLY A 282 7.43 -21.01 -20.18
C GLY A 282 7.76 -21.61 -18.81
N THR A 283 8.53 -22.69 -18.73
CA THR A 283 8.91 -23.32 -17.46
C THR A 283 10.31 -22.90 -16.96
N ALA A 284 10.51 -22.92 -15.65
CA ALA A 284 11.80 -22.71 -15.01
C ALA A 284 11.94 -23.62 -13.78
N LEU A 285 13.12 -24.21 -13.61
CA LEU A 285 13.44 -25.05 -12.46
C LEU A 285 14.34 -24.29 -11.48
N LEU A 286 13.91 -24.19 -10.23
CA LEU A 286 14.55 -23.42 -9.18
C LEU A 286 15.01 -24.36 -8.06
N GLU A 287 16.10 -24.01 -7.38
CA GLU A 287 16.52 -24.64 -6.13
C GLU A 287 16.43 -23.63 -4.99
N PHE A 288 15.57 -23.93 -4.01
CA PHE A 288 15.31 -23.07 -2.87
C PHE A 288 15.17 -23.92 -1.59
N GLY A 289 15.98 -23.61 -0.57
CA GLY A 289 15.95 -24.37 0.69
C GLY A 289 16.28 -25.85 0.54
N GLY A 290 17.17 -26.21 -0.41
CA GLY A 290 17.53 -27.60 -0.70
C GLY A 290 16.45 -28.42 -1.40
N ARG A 291 15.39 -27.77 -1.92
CA ARG A 291 14.31 -28.39 -2.68
C ARG A 291 14.25 -27.83 -4.08
N ARG A 292 13.89 -28.68 -5.04
CA ARG A 292 13.53 -28.26 -6.40
C ARG A 292 12.12 -27.70 -6.39
N VAL A 293 11.95 -26.53 -6.99
CA VAL A 293 10.67 -25.82 -7.14
C VAL A 293 10.47 -25.53 -8.62
N THR A 294 9.34 -25.96 -9.17
CA THR A 294 9.01 -25.73 -10.58
C THR A 294 8.13 -24.49 -10.70
N LEU A 295 8.53 -23.55 -11.56
CA LEU A 295 7.75 -22.38 -11.93
C LEU A 295 7.27 -22.53 -13.38
N SER A 296 6.01 -22.21 -13.65
CA SER A 296 5.45 -22.22 -15.00
C SER A 296 4.68 -20.94 -15.31
N CYS A 297 4.89 -20.38 -16.50
CA CYS A 297 4.11 -19.27 -17.06
C CYS A 297 3.35 -19.78 -18.28
N LEU A 298 2.05 -19.96 -18.14
CA LEU A 298 1.18 -20.44 -19.21
C LEU A 298 0.81 -19.28 -20.16
N ARG A 299 1.10 -19.46 -21.44
CA ARG A 299 0.61 -18.57 -22.50
C ARG A 299 -0.89 -18.73 -22.68
N ARG A 300 -1.55 -17.67 -23.17
CA ARG A 300 -2.99 -17.71 -23.40
C ARG A 300 -3.35 -18.81 -24.40
N GLY A 301 -4.30 -19.67 -24.05
CA GLY A 301 -4.73 -20.79 -24.89
C GLY A 301 -3.81 -22.01 -24.90
N ALA A 302 -2.69 -21.99 -24.17
CA ALA A 302 -1.89 -23.19 -23.94
C ALA A 302 -2.61 -24.11 -22.94
N SER A 303 -2.89 -25.35 -23.33
CA SER A 303 -3.25 -26.41 -22.38
C SER A 303 -2.01 -26.88 -21.64
N VAL A 304 -2.11 -27.20 -20.35
CA VAL A 304 -1.08 -27.98 -19.68
C VAL A 304 -1.01 -29.32 -20.43
N ARG A 305 0.17 -29.69 -20.95
CA ARG A 305 0.30 -30.97 -21.65
C ARG A 305 -0.07 -32.09 -20.68
N ALA A 306 -1.11 -32.86 -21.00
CA ALA A 306 -1.51 -34.02 -20.24
C ALA A 306 -0.31 -34.97 -20.08
N GLY A 307 0.17 -35.14 -18.83
CA GLY A 307 1.32 -35.99 -18.50
C GLY A 307 2.47 -35.30 -17.77
N ASN A 308 2.55 -33.96 -17.74
CA ASN A 308 3.53 -33.26 -16.91
C ASN A 308 3.01 -33.05 -15.49
N ALA A 309 3.87 -33.23 -14.48
CA ALA A 309 3.51 -32.92 -13.10
C ALA A 309 3.17 -31.41 -12.95
N PRO A 310 2.15 -31.05 -12.14
CA PRO A 310 1.79 -29.65 -11.96
C PRO A 310 2.94 -28.88 -11.29
N ALA A 311 3.26 -27.70 -11.84
CA ALA A 311 4.30 -26.83 -11.31
C ALA A 311 3.94 -26.35 -9.89
N ASP A 312 4.95 -26.14 -9.05
CA ASP A 312 4.74 -25.66 -7.68
C ASP A 312 4.18 -24.23 -7.66
N ILE A 313 4.62 -23.40 -8.62
CA ILE A 313 4.12 -22.05 -8.86
C ILE A 313 3.69 -21.93 -10.33
N THR A 314 2.46 -21.54 -10.59
CA THR A 314 1.95 -21.29 -11.94
C THR A 314 1.44 -19.85 -12.08
N LEU A 315 1.80 -19.18 -13.16
CA LEU A 315 1.25 -17.89 -13.58
C LEU A 315 0.49 -18.06 -14.90
N ALA A 316 -0.67 -17.43 -15.03
CA ALA A 316 -1.44 -17.45 -16.27
C ALA A 316 -2.18 -16.13 -16.50
N ILE A 317 -2.35 -15.78 -17.78
CA ILE A 317 -3.23 -14.67 -18.20
C ILE A 317 -4.65 -15.22 -18.38
N GLY A 318 -5.38 -15.35 -17.27
CA GLY A 318 -6.71 -15.95 -17.18
C GLY A 318 -6.76 -17.17 -16.25
N PRO A 319 -7.92 -17.86 -16.20
CA PRO A 319 -8.14 -18.91 -15.20
C PRO A 319 -7.20 -20.09 -15.39
N VAL A 320 -6.77 -20.65 -14.26
CA VAL A 320 -5.85 -21.78 -14.21
C VAL A 320 -6.57 -23.07 -14.64
N PRO A 321 -5.96 -23.91 -15.48
CA PRO A 321 -6.55 -25.18 -15.88
C PRO A 321 -6.82 -26.11 -14.68
N PRO A 322 -7.94 -26.87 -14.65
CA PRO A 322 -8.27 -27.77 -13.54
C PRO A 322 -7.17 -28.78 -13.20
N GLU A 323 -6.39 -29.23 -14.20
CA GLU A 323 -5.27 -30.15 -14.00
C GLU A 323 -4.09 -29.58 -13.18
N SER A 324 -4.04 -28.27 -12.94
CA SER A 324 -3.02 -27.65 -12.08
C SER A 324 -3.45 -27.54 -10.62
N GLN A 325 -4.69 -27.89 -10.27
CA GLN A 325 -5.27 -27.69 -8.93
C GLN A 325 -4.43 -28.30 -7.78
N GLY A 326 -4.22 -27.50 -6.72
CA GLY A 326 -3.54 -27.92 -5.48
C GLY A 326 -2.16 -27.30 -5.23
N ARG A 327 -1.68 -26.43 -6.14
CA ARG A 327 -0.39 -25.71 -6.02
C ARG A 327 -0.62 -24.19 -5.96
N CYS A 328 0.45 -23.39 -5.93
CA CYS A 328 0.32 -21.94 -5.89
C CYS A 328 0.02 -21.40 -7.29
N HIS A 329 -1.06 -20.64 -7.44
CA HIS A 329 -1.50 -20.15 -8.74
C HIS A 329 -1.80 -18.66 -8.74
N PHE A 330 -1.28 -17.96 -9.74
CA PHE A 330 -1.54 -16.55 -10.00
C PHE A 330 -2.39 -16.41 -11.27
N ASP A 331 -3.61 -15.89 -11.12
CA ASP A 331 -4.40 -15.37 -12.24
C ASP A 331 -4.10 -13.88 -12.37
N LEU A 332 -3.32 -13.54 -13.40
CA LEU A 332 -2.77 -12.19 -13.56
C LEU A 332 -3.81 -11.17 -14.03
N LEU A 333 -4.91 -11.61 -14.67
CA LEU A 333 -5.99 -10.71 -15.10
C LEU A 333 -7.06 -10.55 -14.03
N ALA A 334 -7.39 -11.62 -13.32
CA ALA A 334 -8.29 -11.53 -12.17
C ALA A 334 -7.60 -10.92 -10.93
N GLU A 335 -6.28 -10.72 -10.98
CA GLU A 335 -5.45 -10.23 -9.89
C GLU A 335 -5.58 -11.08 -8.60
N THR A 336 -5.66 -12.40 -8.76
CA THR A 336 -5.87 -13.33 -7.64
C THR A 336 -4.73 -14.33 -7.49
N VAL A 337 -4.56 -14.83 -6.27
CA VAL A 337 -3.68 -15.95 -5.95
C VAL A 337 -4.46 -17.01 -5.17
N SER A 338 -4.23 -18.29 -5.48
CA SER A 338 -4.87 -19.43 -4.82
C SER A 338 -3.86 -20.52 -4.46
N GLY A 339 -4.27 -21.44 -3.58
CA GLY A 339 -3.46 -22.57 -3.13
C GLY A 339 -2.49 -22.23 -1.98
N PRO A 340 -1.61 -23.17 -1.61
CA PRO A 340 -0.65 -22.97 -0.54
C PRO A 340 0.37 -21.89 -0.92
N SER A 341 0.60 -20.94 -0.01
CA SER A 341 1.69 -19.97 -0.18
C SER A 341 3.01 -20.57 0.27
N MET A 342 4.09 -20.12 -0.37
CA MET A 342 5.47 -20.41 0.00
C MET A 342 6.32 -19.14 -0.14
N PRO A 343 7.47 -19.01 0.56
CA PRO A 343 8.27 -17.78 0.54
C PRO A 343 8.62 -17.29 -0.88
N LEU A 344 8.91 -18.21 -1.80
CA LEU A 344 9.22 -17.90 -3.19
C LEU A 344 8.02 -17.38 -3.98
N ALA A 345 6.80 -17.84 -3.65
CA ALA A 345 5.58 -17.34 -4.26
C ALA A 345 5.25 -15.93 -3.76
N GLU A 346 5.45 -15.65 -2.46
CA GLU A 346 5.27 -14.29 -1.94
C GLU A 346 6.31 -13.31 -2.50
N ASP A 347 7.56 -13.74 -2.65
CA ASP A 347 8.61 -12.92 -3.27
C ASP A 347 8.30 -12.60 -4.73
N LEU A 348 7.82 -13.59 -5.49
CA LEU A 348 7.32 -13.38 -6.84
C LEU A 348 6.12 -12.42 -6.84
N ARG A 349 5.18 -12.55 -5.91
CA ARG A 349 4.02 -11.66 -5.79
C ARG A 349 4.42 -10.22 -5.52
N ASP A 350 5.40 -9.98 -4.65
CA ASP A 350 5.96 -8.65 -4.43
C ASP A 350 6.71 -8.13 -5.67
N PHE A 351 7.44 -9.00 -6.38
CA PHE A 351 8.13 -8.64 -7.62
C PHE A 351 7.13 -8.21 -8.71
N LEU A 352 6.07 -8.98 -8.93
CA LEU A 352 4.97 -8.67 -9.87
C LEU A 352 4.33 -7.32 -9.55
N ARG A 353 4.04 -7.06 -8.26
CA ARG A 353 3.44 -5.80 -7.80
C ARG A 353 4.28 -4.58 -8.22
N ARG A 354 5.61 -4.68 -8.10
CA ARG A 354 6.55 -3.60 -8.50
C ARG A 354 6.62 -3.39 -10.01
N ARG A 355 6.11 -4.33 -10.81
CA ARG A 355 5.99 -4.23 -12.28
C ARG A 355 4.56 -3.96 -12.75
N GLY A 356 3.66 -3.62 -11.83
CA GLY A 356 2.29 -3.21 -12.15
C GLY A 356 1.25 -4.33 -12.14
N ILE A 357 1.63 -5.58 -11.85
CA ILE A 357 0.70 -6.70 -11.69
C ILE A 357 0.45 -6.91 -10.18
N ARG A 358 -0.64 -6.32 -9.67
CA ARG A 358 -0.86 -6.18 -8.23
C ARG A 358 -1.85 -7.22 -7.71
N ILE A 359 -1.33 -8.30 -7.12
CA ILE A 359 -2.14 -9.40 -6.59
C ILE A 359 -2.21 -9.30 -5.06
N PHE A 360 -3.36 -8.88 -4.55
CA PHE A 360 -3.62 -8.76 -3.13
C PHE A 360 -4.25 -10.05 -2.59
N SER A 361 -3.92 -10.40 -1.35
CA SER A 361 -4.40 -11.60 -0.68
C SER A 361 -4.78 -11.27 0.76
N ASP A 362 -5.06 -12.30 1.56
CA ASP A 362 -5.24 -12.19 3.01
C ASP A 362 -3.93 -11.98 3.78
N ARG A 363 -2.81 -11.75 3.08
CA ARG A 363 -1.46 -11.65 3.64
C ARG A 363 -0.70 -10.44 3.13
N PRO A 364 0.17 -9.84 3.97
CA PRO A 364 1.05 -8.75 3.53
C PRO A 364 2.03 -9.25 2.46
N PHE A 365 2.49 -8.34 1.60
CA PHE A 365 3.57 -8.66 0.65
C PHE A 365 4.86 -8.95 1.41
N GLN A 366 5.60 -9.96 0.95
CA GLN A 366 6.90 -10.34 1.51
C GLN A 366 7.89 -10.52 0.38
N SER A 367 9.11 -10.03 0.55
CA SER A 367 10.21 -10.26 -0.39
C SER A 367 11.35 -10.96 0.34
N LEU A 368 11.99 -11.91 -0.34
CA LEU A 368 13.19 -12.57 0.13
C LEU A 368 14.32 -11.52 0.21
N PRO A 369 14.98 -11.38 1.37
CA PRO A 369 16.07 -10.43 1.53
C PRO A 369 17.27 -10.81 0.63
N LEU A 370 18.08 -9.82 0.26
CA LEU A 370 19.30 -10.07 -0.51
C LEU A 370 20.28 -10.93 0.31
N LEU A 371 20.98 -11.87 -0.32
CA LEU A 371 21.82 -12.87 0.34
C LEU A 371 22.89 -12.26 1.25
N ASN A 372 23.56 -11.20 0.79
CA ASN A 372 24.55 -10.49 1.60
C ASN A 372 23.89 -9.81 2.82
N LEU A 373 22.69 -9.26 2.65
CA LEU A 373 21.96 -8.64 3.75
C LEU A 373 21.49 -9.70 4.75
N GLN A 374 21.02 -10.86 4.29
CA GLN A 374 20.67 -12.01 5.13
C GLN A 374 21.84 -12.43 6.03
N ARG A 375 23.03 -12.62 5.45
CA ARG A 375 24.25 -12.98 6.19
C ARG A 375 24.58 -11.94 7.25
N LEU A 376 24.48 -10.64 6.93
CA LEU A 376 24.74 -9.56 7.89
C LEU A 376 23.67 -9.49 8.99
N GLN A 377 22.40 -9.72 8.67
CA GLN A 377 21.31 -9.77 9.64
C GLN A 377 21.49 -10.95 10.62
N GLN A 378 21.87 -12.12 10.13
CA GLN A 378 22.20 -13.28 10.96
C GLN A 378 23.40 -13.03 11.87
N ARG A 379 24.46 -12.37 11.35
CA ARG A 379 25.61 -11.94 12.15
C ARG A 379 25.22 -10.95 13.25
N ARG A 380 24.37 -9.96 12.92
CA ARG A 380 23.84 -9.01 13.91
C ARG A 380 23.03 -9.72 14.99
N ALA A 381 22.22 -10.71 14.63
CA ALA A 381 21.41 -11.48 15.58
C ALA A 381 22.26 -12.40 16.49
N SER A 382 23.37 -12.92 15.98
CA SER A 382 24.26 -13.86 16.69
C SER A 382 25.40 -13.20 17.48
N GLY A 383 25.68 -11.91 17.24
CA GLY A 383 26.68 -11.14 17.99
C GLY A 383 28.15 -11.51 17.73
N ARG A 384 28.48 -12.27 16.68
CA ARG A 384 29.87 -12.69 16.38
C ARG A 384 30.46 -11.99 15.14
N PRO A 385 31.68 -11.41 15.22
CA PRO A 385 32.43 -10.99 14.04
C PRO A 385 32.99 -12.20 13.27
N GLU A 386 33.11 -12.09 11.94
CA GLU A 386 33.76 -13.11 11.10
C GLU A 386 35.24 -13.21 11.44
N GLY A 387 35.75 -14.45 11.45
CA GLY A 387 37.06 -14.84 11.93
C GLY A 387 38.17 -13.83 11.66
N GLY A 388 38.74 -13.30 12.74
CA GLY A 388 40.14 -12.90 12.72
C GLY A 388 40.96 -14.14 12.43
N GLN A 389 41.54 -14.21 11.23
CA GLN A 389 42.72 -15.04 11.03
C GLN A 389 43.80 -14.48 11.96
N THR A 390 44.06 -15.19 13.05
CA THR A 390 45.31 -15.05 13.80
C THR A 390 46.43 -15.56 12.90
N HIS A 391 47.35 -14.66 12.55
CA HIS A 391 48.68 -15.03 12.05
C HIS A 391 49.44 -15.83 13.10
#